data_AF-A0A0A1H260-F1
#
_entry.id   AF-A0A0A1H260-F1
#
_cell.length_a   1.000
_cell.length_b   1.000
_cell.length_c   1.000
_cell.angle_alpha   90.00
_cell.angle_beta   90.00
_cell.angle_gamma   90.00
#
_symmetry.space_group_name_H-M   'P 1'
#
loop_
_entity.id
_entity.type
_entity.pdbx_description
1 polymer ?
#
loop_
_entity_poly.entity_id
_entity_poly.type
_entity_poly.pdbx_seq_one_letter_code
_entity_poly.pdbx_strand_id
1 'polypeptide(L)'
;MKKIRTLASKYSEQLSKKVDIRIKEMQIDSKYHYLVYKVLGVTTKEGDLVDLYQNKGRFLYKYAGSFLEDAARLCFIEKYGEDNAVKIRIPNTLGDSPKTFEIDCLVNNDAREIKWRDATTDGDHVTKEHTRLQVVSEAGYKPIRVMFFYPNRKQGERKITCVNA
;
A
#
# COMPACT_ATOMS: atom_id res chain seq x y z
N MET A 1 2.02 9.61 21.73
CA MET A 1 3.35 9.83 21.06
C MET A 1 4.35 8.68 21.22
N LYS A 2 4.59 8.11 22.42
CA LYS A 2 5.60 7.04 22.61
C LYS A 2 5.36 5.80 21.72
N LYS A 3 4.13 5.28 21.66
CA LYS A 3 3.76 4.12 20.81
C LYS A 3 4.11 4.32 19.33
N ILE A 4 3.81 5.49 18.76
CA ILE A 4 4.11 5.83 17.36
C ILE A 4 5.62 5.93 17.13
N ARG A 5 6.38 6.52 18.07
CA ARG A 5 7.85 6.57 17.95
C ARG A 5 8.45 5.16 17.95
N THR A 6 7.98 4.28 18.83
CA THR A 6 8.42 2.87 18.84
C THR A 6 8.07 2.16 17.53
N LEU A 7 6.86 2.39 17.00
CA LEU A 7 6.44 1.86 15.71
C LEU A 7 7.37 2.35 14.57
N ALA A 8 7.69 3.64 14.56
CA ALA A 8 8.58 4.24 13.55
C ALA A 8 9.99 3.64 13.60
N SER A 9 10.56 3.48 14.80
CA SER A 9 11.87 2.83 14.96
C SER A 9 11.86 1.39 14.42
N LYS A 10 10.82 0.62 14.75
CA LYS A 10 10.64 -0.75 14.26
C LYS A 10 10.58 -0.80 12.72
N TYR A 11 9.77 0.04 12.10
CA TYR A 11 9.65 0.08 10.63
C TYR A 11 10.94 0.52 9.96
N SER A 12 11.66 1.49 10.53
CA SER A 12 12.96 1.96 10.05
C SER A 12 14.01 0.86 10.08
N GLU A 13 14.13 0.15 11.19
CA GLU A 13 15.09 -0.96 11.35
C GLU A 13 14.79 -2.09 10.35
N GLN A 14 13.53 -2.48 10.23
CA GLN A 14 13.11 -3.53 9.31
C GLN A 14 13.33 -3.15 7.84
N LEU A 15 13.06 -1.89 7.47
CA LEU A 15 13.33 -1.39 6.12
C LEU A 15 14.82 -1.45 5.82
N SER A 16 15.67 -0.94 6.72
CA SER A 16 17.13 -0.99 6.55
C SER A 16 17.60 -2.41 6.34
N LYS A 17 17.19 -3.33 7.23
CA LYS A 17 17.56 -4.75 7.15
C LYS A 17 17.14 -5.38 5.83
N LYS A 18 15.93 -5.10 5.34
CA LYS A 18 15.46 -5.65 4.05
C LYS A 18 16.19 -5.07 2.85
N VAL A 19 16.50 -3.78 2.87
CA VAL A 19 17.31 -3.14 1.83
C VAL A 19 18.71 -3.74 1.80
N ASP A 20 19.36 -3.89 2.95
CA ASP A 20 20.74 -4.42 3.04
C ASP A 20 20.81 -5.87 2.56
N ILE A 21 19.84 -6.70 2.94
CA ILE A 21 19.74 -8.08 2.45
C ILE A 21 19.60 -8.09 0.93
N ARG A 22 18.67 -7.31 0.37
CA ARG A 22 18.44 -7.31 -1.07
C ARG A 22 19.66 -6.80 -1.85
N ILE A 23 20.37 -5.79 -1.35
CA ILE A 23 21.60 -5.29 -2.01
C ILE A 23 22.66 -6.40 -2.10
N LYS A 24 22.80 -7.23 -1.06
CA LYS A 24 23.72 -8.37 -1.09
C LYS A 24 23.26 -9.45 -2.07
N GLU A 25 21.97 -9.76 -2.11
CA GLU A 25 21.40 -10.68 -3.11
C GLU A 25 21.63 -10.18 -4.54
N MET A 26 21.50 -8.88 -4.79
CA MET A 26 21.77 -8.29 -6.11
C MET A 26 23.22 -8.46 -6.59
N GLN A 27 24.18 -8.69 -5.70
CA GLN A 27 25.58 -8.94 -6.07
C GLN A 27 25.79 -10.34 -6.64
N ILE A 28 24.94 -11.29 -6.29
CA ILE A 28 24.99 -12.69 -6.76
C ILE A 28 23.96 -12.97 -7.86
N ASP A 29 23.00 -12.08 -8.08
CA ASP A 29 22.03 -12.17 -9.16
C ASP A 29 22.74 -12.17 -10.53
N SER A 30 22.24 -12.97 -11.46
CA SER A 30 22.70 -12.91 -12.85
C SER A 30 22.33 -11.58 -13.49
N LYS A 31 23.22 -11.07 -14.35
CA LYS A 31 23.03 -9.83 -15.12
C LYS A 31 22.66 -10.09 -16.59
N TYR A 32 22.15 -11.27 -16.94
CA TYR A 32 21.79 -11.56 -18.34
C TYR A 32 20.76 -10.60 -18.92
N HIS A 33 19.83 -10.09 -18.10
CA HIS A 33 18.84 -9.10 -18.54
C HIS A 33 19.46 -7.76 -18.97
N TYR A 34 20.73 -7.50 -18.67
CA TYR A 34 21.41 -6.27 -19.08
C TYR A 34 21.67 -6.23 -20.58
N LEU A 35 21.59 -7.38 -21.27
CA LEU A 35 21.56 -7.40 -22.72
C LEU A 35 20.35 -6.63 -23.27
N VAL A 36 19.18 -6.77 -22.62
CA VAL A 36 17.98 -6.01 -22.98
C VAL A 36 18.20 -4.52 -22.72
N TYR A 37 18.80 -4.15 -21.57
CA TYR A 37 19.12 -2.76 -21.26
C TYR A 37 20.01 -2.12 -22.34
N LYS A 38 21.06 -2.84 -22.77
CA LYS A 38 21.97 -2.37 -23.83
C LYS A 38 21.26 -2.18 -25.18
N VAL A 39 20.37 -3.10 -25.57
CA VAL A 39 19.56 -2.96 -26.79
C VAL A 39 18.69 -1.70 -26.74
N LEU A 40 18.21 -1.33 -25.55
CA LEU A 40 17.45 -0.11 -25.31
C LEU A 40 18.32 1.15 -25.10
N GLY A 41 19.64 1.06 -25.29
CA GLY A 41 20.57 2.18 -25.15
C GLY A 41 20.97 2.51 -23.70
N VAL A 42 20.61 1.67 -22.73
CA VAL A 42 20.95 1.84 -21.31
C VAL A 42 22.29 1.18 -21.01
N THR A 43 23.20 1.95 -20.42
CA THR A 43 24.52 1.43 -20.05
C THR A 43 24.43 0.43 -18.88
N THR A 44 25.41 -0.47 -18.73
CA THR A 44 25.48 -1.38 -17.58
C THR A 44 25.40 -0.62 -16.24
N LYS A 45 26.13 0.50 -16.12
CA LYS A 45 26.15 1.32 -14.90
C LYS A 45 24.79 1.94 -14.60
N GLU A 46 24.10 2.42 -15.63
CA GLU A 46 22.74 2.95 -15.48
C GLU A 46 21.76 1.84 -15.09
N GLY A 47 21.87 0.65 -15.71
CA GLY A 47 21.11 -0.54 -15.34
C GLY A 47 21.29 -0.95 -13.88
N ASP A 48 22.53 -0.94 -13.38
CA ASP A 48 22.83 -1.21 -11.96
C ASP A 48 22.10 -0.23 -11.02
N LEU A 49 22.12 1.05 -11.37
CA LEU A 49 21.43 2.09 -10.58
C LEU A 49 19.91 1.96 -10.66
N VAL A 50 19.37 1.68 -11.85
CA VAL A 50 17.93 1.46 -12.06
C VAL A 50 17.44 0.31 -11.20
N ASP A 51 18.09 -0.85 -11.27
CA ASP A 51 17.72 -2.02 -10.48
C ASP A 51 17.84 -1.72 -8.97
N LEU A 52 18.91 -1.03 -8.54
CA LEU A 52 19.13 -0.68 -7.14
C LEU A 52 18.00 0.21 -6.61
N TYR A 53 17.68 1.30 -7.32
CA TYR A 53 16.65 2.24 -6.88
C TYR A 53 15.24 1.69 -7.05
N GLN A 54 14.99 0.80 -8.02
CA GLN A 54 13.72 0.10 -8.13
C GLN A 54 13.48 -0.78 -6.89
N ASN A 55 14.48 -1.57 -6.46
CA ASN A 55 14.37 -2.41 -5.27
C ASN A 55 14.19 -1.56 -4.00
N LYS A 56 15.02 -0.51 -3.82
CA LYS A 56 14.89 0.42 -2.68
C LYS A 56 13.52 1.12 -2.66
N GLY A 57 13.08 1.61 -3.81
CA GLY A 57 11.78 2.27 -3.98
C GLY A 57 10.62 1.34 -3.64
N ARG A 58 10.64 0.10 -4.13
CA ARG A 58 9.63 -0.92 -3.82
C ARG A 58 9.51 -1.16 -2.31
N PHE A 59 10.63 -1.32 -1.61
CA PHE A 59 10.60 -1.49 -0.16
C PHE A 59 10.13 -0.23 0.55
N LEU A 60 10.65 0.94 0.19
CA LEU A 60 10.24 2.20 0.80
C LEU A 60 8.71 2.38 0.72
N TYR A 61 8.12 2.16 -0.45
CA TYR A 61 6.67 2.32 -0.66
C TYR A 61 5.85 1.33 0.16
N LYS A 62 6.29 0.06 0.21
CA LYS A 62 5.66 -0.96 1.05
C LYS A 62 5.70 -0.58 2.53
N TYR A 63 6.89 -0.24 3.03
CA TYR A 63 7.10 0.04 4.45
C TYR A 63 6.44 1.36 4.88
N ALA A 64 6.43 2.39 4.03
CA ALA A 64 5.71 3.63 4.30
C ALA A 64 4.19 3.39 4.40
N GLY A 65 3.63 2.58 3.49
CA GLY A 65 2.22 2.23 3.51
C GLY A 65 1.83 1.47 4.77
N SER A 66 2.54 0.38 5.08
CA SER A 66 2.27 -0.43 6.28
C SER A 66 2.48 0.37 7.58
N PHE A 67 3.49 1.23 7.64
CA PHE A 67 3.71 2.10 8.80
C PHE A 67 2.52 3.03 9.06
N LEU A 68 2.01 3.70 8.01
CA LEU A 68 0.90 4.64 8.16
C LEU A 68 -0.43 3.93 8.43
N GLU A 69 -0.64 2.74 7.89
CA GLU A 69 -1.78 1.88 8.23
C GLU A 69 -1.76 1.51 9.73
N ASP A 70 -0.64 0.98 10.22
CA ASP A 70 -0.48 0.61 11.63
C ASP A 70 -0.58 1.84 12.55
N ALA A 71 0.01 2.97 12.16
CA ALA A 71 -0.03 4.20 12.94
C ALA A 71 -1.45 4.76 13.04
N ALA A 72 -2.21 4.76 11.95
CA ALA A 72 -3.61 5.17 11.95
C ALA A 72 -4.47 4.21 12.79
N ARG A 73 -4.26 2.89 12.66
CA ARG A 73 -4.95 1.90 13.49
C ARG A 73 -4.67 2.10 14.98
N LEU A 74 -3.42 2.39 15.37
CA LEU A 74 -3.08 2.74 16.75
C LEU A 74 -3.88 3.95 17.26
N CYS A 75 -4.08 4.97 16.43
CA CYS A 75 -4.91 6.12 16.80
C CYS A 75 -6.38 5.76 16.98
N PHE A 76 -6.92 4.88 16.13
CA PHE A 76 -8.30 4.39 16.28
C PHE A 76 -8.48 3.55 17.54
N ILE A 77 -7.54 2.65 17.83
CA ILE A 77 -7.53 1.85 19.06
C ILE A 77 -7.45 2.75 20.29
N GLU A 78 -6.59 3.76 20.31
CA GLU A 78 -6.48 4.68 21.44
C GLU A 78 -7.79 5.47 21.67
N LYS A 79 -8.51 5.80 20.59
CA LYS A 79 -9.76 6.57 20.66
C LYS A 79 -10.98 5.72 21.02
N TYR A 80 -11.09 4.53 20.45
CA TYR A 80 -12.32 3.72 20.51
C TYR A 80 -12.16 2.44 21.33
N GLY A 81 -10.94 2.04 21.69
CA GLY A 81 -10.65 0.76 22.34
C GLY A 81 -10.32 -0.35 21.33
N GLU A 82 -9.52 -1.33 21.75
CA GLU A 82 -9.04 -2.43 20.90
C GLU A 82 -10.18 -3.34 20.41
N ASP A 83 -11.18 -3.59 21.27
CA ASP A 83 -12.36 -4.39 20.92
C ASP A 83 -13.29 -3.70 19.90
N ASN A 84 -13.19 -2.37 19.77
CA ASN A 84 -14.07 -1.58 18.89
C ASN A 84 -13.38 -1.14 17.59
N ALA A 85 -12.05 -1.13 17.53
CA ALA A 85 -11.26 -0.71 16.37
C ALA A 85 -10.55 -1.92 15.75
N VAL A 86 -11.32 -2.74 15.05
CA VAL A 86 -10.89 -4.08 14.64
C VAL A 86 -10.52 -4.16 13.16
N LYS A 87 -9.57 -5.04 12.85
CA LYS A 87 -9.20 -5.39 11.47
C LYS A 87 -9.94 -6.66 11.08
N ILE A 88 -10.73 -6.63 10.01
CA ILE A 88 -11.56 -7.76 9.59
C ILE A 88 -11.34 -8.12 8.12
N ARG A 89 -11.74 -9.33 7.74
CA ARG A 89 -11.82 -9.76 6.34
C ARG A 89 -13.23 -10.17 6.02
N ILE A 90 -13.74 -9.69 4.89
CA ILE A 90 -15.05 -10.03 4.36
C ILE A 90 -14.89 -10.88 3.09
N PRO A 91 -15.75 -11.88 2.84
CA PRO A 91 -15.76 -12.62 1.59
C PRO A 91 -15.98 -11.69 0.39
N ASN A 92 -15.32 -11.97 -0.73
CA ASN A 92 -15.66 -11.33 -1.99
C ASN A 92 -16.89 -12.00 -2.60
N THR A 93 -18.02 -11.29 -2.65
CA THR A 93 -19.30 -11.78 -3.20
C THR A 93 -19.46 -11.53 -4.70
N LEU A 94 -18.56 -10.74 -5.30
CA LEU A 94 -18.68 -10.25 -6.69
C LEU A 94 -17.63 -10.83 -7.65
N GLY A 95 -16.68 -11.63 -7.16
CA GLY A 95 -15.71 -12.30 -8.01
C GLY A 95 -14.81 -13.29 -7.27
N ASP A 96 -13.99 -14.01 -8.03
CA ASP A 96 -13.17 -15.11 -7.49
C ASP A 96 -11.80 -14.67 -6.95
N SER A 97 -11.36 -13.45 -7.32
CA SER A 97 -10.05 -12.93 -6.93
C SER A 97 -10.10 -11.41 -6.67
N PRO A 98 -9.64 -10.93 -5.50
CA PRO A 98 -9.21 -11.74 -4.34
C PRO A 98 -10.41 -12.45 -3.71
N LYS A 99 -10.17 -13.55 -2.97
CA LYS A 99 -11.24 -14.29 -2.27
C LYS A 99 -11.89 -13.52 -1.12
N THR A 100 -11.14 -12.59 -0.52
CA THR A 100 -11.60 -11.74 0.57
C THR A 100 -11.07 -10.32 0.38
N PHE A 101 -11.81 -9.37 0.93
CA PHE A 101 -11.34 -8.01 1.11
C PHE A 101 -11.04 -7.76 2.58
N GLU A 102 -9.91 -7.12 2.84
CA GLU A 102 -9.50 -6.70 4.17
C GLU A 102 -10.01 -5.28 4.43
N ILE A 103 -10.57 -5.04 5.61
CA ILE A 103 -10.92 -3.71 6.13
C ILE A 103 -9.87 -3.36 7.18
N ASP A 104 -9.08 -2.31 6.95
CA ASP A 104 -7.93 -1.97 7.79
C ASP A 104 -8.34 -1.58 9.22
N CYS A 105 -9.48 -0.91 9.35
CA CYS A 105 -10.08 -0.58 10.64
C CYS A 105 -11.60 -0.38 10.53
N LEU A 106 -12.36 -1.30 11.12
CA LEU A 106 -13.79 -1.17 11.34
C LEU A 106 -14.04 -0.58 12.73
N VAL A 107 -14.85 0.49 12.79
CA VAL A 107 -15.38 1.04 14.04
C VAL A 107 -16.87 1.29 13.84
N ASN A 108 -17.72 0.66 14.65
CA ASN A 108 -19.17 0.61 14.41
C ASN A 108 -19.45 0.11 12.99
N ASN A 109 -20.12 0.93 12.17
CA ASN A 109 -20.40 0.61 10.77
C ASN A 109 -19.38 1.21 9.78
N ASP A 110 -18.40 1.98 10.26
CA ASP A 110 -17.46 2.68 9.38
C ASP A 110 -16.26 1.78 9.05
N ALA A 111 -16.26 1.22 7.84
CA ALA A 111 -15.19 0.39 7.31
C ALA A 111 -14.10 1.26 6.66
N ARG A 112 -12.99 1.49 7.37
CA ARG A 112 -11.92 2.37 6.91
C ARG A 112 -10.85 1.61 6.14
N GLU A 113 -10.57 2.08 4.93
CA GLU A 113 -9.39 1.69 4.12
C GLU A 113 -8.36 2.82 4.21
N ILE A 114 -7.17 2.51 4.71
CA ILE A 114 -6.10 3.47 4.96
C ILE A 114 -5.12 3.44 3.78
N LYS A 115 -4.99 4.57 3.09
CA LYS A 115 -4.06 4.74 1.97
C LYS A 115 -3.07 5.86 2.32
N TRP A 116 -1.77 5.54 2.32
CA TRP A 116 -0.78 6.58 2.54
C TRP A 116 -0.67 7.57 1.38
N ARG A 117 -0.83 7.07 0.15
CA ARG A 117 -0.88 7.85 -1.09
C ARG A 117 -1.71 7.12 -2.13
N ASP A 118 -2.11 7.83 -3.17
CA ASP A 118 -2.69 7.19 -4.33
C ASP A 118 -1.63 6.39 -5.12
N ALA A 119 -1.99 5.17 -5.51
CA ALA A 119 -1.20 4.39 -6.44
C ALA A 119 -1.51 4.89 -7.85
N THR A 120 -0.55 4.89 -8.76
CA THR A 120 -0.85 5.08 -10.18
C THR A 120 -1.67 3.88 -10.65
N THR A 121 -2.98 4.05 -10.75
CA THR A 121 -3.89 2.96 -11.12
C THR A 121 -4.01 2.84 -12.64
N ASP A 122 -3.69 1.65 -13.14
CA ASP A 122 -4.20 1.10 -14.40
C ASP A 122 -5.67 0.66 -14.23
N GLY A 123 -6.31 0.18 -15.30
CA GLY A 123 -7.72 -0.19 -15.29
C GLY A 123 -8.06 -1.28 -14.27
N ASP A 124 -7.18 -2.27 -14.10
CA ASP A 124 -7.37 -3.40 -13.18
C ASP A 124 -7.43 -2.95 -11.73
N HIS A 125 -6.57 -2.00 -11.35
CA HIS A 125 -6.60 -1.41 -10.01
C HIS A 125 -7.90 -0.65 -9.72
N VAL A 126 -8.49 0.03 -10.71
CA VAL A 126 -9.76 0.76 -10.54
C VAL A 126 -10.91 -0.23 -10.31
N THR A 127 -11.00 -1.26 -11.14
CA THR A 127 -12.05 -2.28 -11.03
C THR A 127 -12.01 -2.94 -9.65
N LYS A 128 -10.82 -3.34 -9.17
CA LYS A 128 -10.66 -3.97 -7.86
C LYS A 128 -11.13 -3.09 -6.71
N GLU A 129 -10.82 -1.79 -6.75
CA GLU A 129 -11.27 -0.86 -5.71
C GLU A 129 -12.78 -0.61 -5.79
N HIS A 130 -13.38 -0.59 -6.99
CA HIS A 130 -14.83 -0.51 -7.13
C HIS A 130 -15.54 -1.75 -6.58
N THR A 131 -15.07 -2.95 -6.94
CA THR A 131 -15.57 -4.22 -6.39
C THR A 131 -15.47 -4.24 -4.87
N ARG A 132 -14.34 -3.79 -4.30
CA ARG A 132 -14.18 -3.68 -2.84
C ARG A 132 -15.27 -2.81 -2.22
N LEU A 133 -15.54 -1.63 -2.78
CA LEU A 133 -16.54 -0.70 -2.24
C LEU A 133 -17.94 -1.31 -2.26
N GLN A 134 -18.31 -2.00 -3.35
CA GLN A 134 -19.59 -2.69 -3.46
C GLN A 134 -19.70 -3.82 -2.44
N VAL A 135 -18.72 -4.71 -2.36
CA VAL A 135 -18.72 -5.84 -1.40
C VAL A 135 -18.78 -5.34 0.05
N VAL A 136 -18.04 -4.29 0.40
CA VAL A 136 -18.08 -3.68 1.75
C VAL A 136 -19.47 -3.10 2.05
N SER A 137 -20.08 -2.44 1.07
CA SER A 137 -21.42 -1.85 1.23
C SER A 137 -22.52 -2.91 1.33
N GLU A 138 -22.45 -3.96 0.51
CA GLU A 138 -23.36 -5.11 0.54
C GLU A 138 -23.24 -5.91 1.85
N ALA A 139 -22.05 -5.95 2.45
CA ALA A 139 -21.83 -6.52 3.79
C ALA A 139 -22.43 -5.65 4.92
N GLY A 140 -23.07 -4.52 4.59
CA GLY A 140 -23.76 -3.63 5.53
C GLY A 140 -22.89 -2.50 6.08
N TYR A 141 -21.61 -2.42 5.71
CA TYR A 141 -20.68 -1.41 6.22
C TYR A 141 -20.65 -0.15 5.35
N LYS A 142 -20.29 0.99 5.96
CA LYS A 142 -20.03 2.25 5.27
C LYS A 142 -18.54 2.33 4.90
N PRO A 143 -18.16 2.20 3.61
CA PRO A 143 -16.77 2.33 3.20
C PRO A 143 -16.29 3.78 3.37
N ILE A 144 -15.13 3.96 4.00
CA ILE A 144 -14.48 5.25 4.19
C ILE A 144 -13.02 5.13 3.79
N ARG A 145 -12.57 5.97 2.85
CA ARG A 145 -11.15 6.04 2.49
C ARG A 145 -10.45 7.11 3.32
N VAL A 146 -9.40 6.71 4.05
CA VAL A 146 -8.51 7.61 4.79
C VAL A 146 -7.24 7.78 3.98
N MET A 147 -7.04 8.94 3.35
CA MET A 147 -5.85 9.24 2.54
C MET A 147 -4.94 10.25 3.24
N PHE A 148 -3.65 9.91 3.42
CA PHE A 148 -2.67 10.81 4.04
C PHE A 148 -2.11 11.84 3.06
N PHE A 149 -1.73 11.41 1.87
CA PHE A 149 -1.16 12.28 0.83
C PHE A 149 -1.99 12.18 -0.44
N TYR A 150 -2.72 13.25 -0.74
CA TYR A 150 -3.53 13.36 -1.95
C TYR A 150 -2.66 13.61 -3.19
N PRO A 151 -3.06 13.09 -4.36
CA PRO A 151 -2.37 13.34 -5.61
C PRO A 151 -2.54 14.81 -6.03
N ASN A 152 -1.42 15.49 -6.30
CA ASN A 152 -1.41 16.89 -6.76
C ASN A 152 -1.52 17.04 -8.29
N ARG A 153 -1.73 15.94 -9.03
CA ARG A 153 -1.88 15.97 -10.49
C ARG A 153 -3.37 15.93 -10.83
N LYS A 154 -3.83 16.80 -11.75
CA LYS A 154 -5.24 16.87 -12.22
C LYS A 154 -5.84 15.50 -12.61
N GLN A 155 -5.01 14.58 -13.12
CA GLN A 155 -5.45 13.23 -13.47
C GLN A 155 -5.75 12.34 -12.25
N GLY A 156 -5.08 12.58 -11.11
CA GLY A 156 -5.35 11.91 -9.83
C GLY A 156 -6.53 12.51 -9.07
N GLU A 157 -6.78 13.82 -9.20
CA GLU A 157 -7.91 14.51 -8.55
C GLU A 157 -9.28 13.96 -9.01
N ARG A 158 -9.44 13.72 -10.31
CA ARG A 158 -10.70 13.16 -10.87
C ARG A 158 -11.06 11.78 -10.30
N LYS A 159 -10.06 11.00 -9.88
CA LYS A 159 -10.26 9.63 -9.35
C LYS A 159 -10.82 9.62 -7.93
N ILE A 160 -10.65 10.70 -7.18
CA ILE A 160 -11.17 10.83 -5.81
C ILE A 160 -12.65 11.21 -5.84
N THR A 161 -13.07 12.00 -6.81
CA THR A 161 -14.46 12.47 -6.96
C THR A 161 -15.43 11.42 -7.49
N CYS A 162 -14.96 10.37 -8.18
CA CYS A 162 -15.83 9.31 -8.71
C CYS A 162 -16.34 8.32 -7.64
N VAL A 163 -15.98 8.50 -6.36
CA VAL A 163 -16.43 7.64 -5.24
C VAL A 163 -17.66 8.21 -4.53
N ASN A 164 -18.14 9.39 -4.95
CA ASN A 164 -19.30 10.09 -4.36
C ASN A 164 -20.51 10.20 -5.31
N ALA A 165 -20.64 9.30 -6.29
CA ALA A 165 -21.79 9.22 -7.18
C ALA A 165 -22.61 7.96 -6.92
#